data_AF-A0A842T8R5-F1
#
_entry.id   AF-A0A842T8R5-F1
#
_cell.length_a   1.000
_cell.length_b   1.000
_cell.length_c   1.000
_cell.angle_alpha   90.00
_cell.angle_beta   90.00
_cell.angle_gamma   90.00
#
_symmetry.space_group_name_H-M   'P 1'
#
loop_
_entity.id
_entity.type
_entity.pdbx_description
1 polymer ?
#
loop_
_entity_poly.entity_id
_entity_poly.type
_entity_poly.pdbx_seq_one_letter_code
_entity_poly.pdbx_strand_id
1 'polypeptide(L)'
;MRKIRKETLLKHGVREEEADMVLDISKRFSLPLKLVNDFDDDEVRRQYEKEFYYFSIHNAHISQLEAELDEYFPSLPKSMEKLSHLKTLYLHIFDTKNRLPSFQLNMENLGWLKLLLFGNAKIPHHFATFPDLDILQIENRNRPSKRKNVSFENPEKIWELEDLTTLTVLYIELTDIPESIKKFKSLWRLTLWNNGIIHIPSSLLELENLKFIDLRRNPLDSESVNILMKLREKGLIVNY
;
A
#
# COMPACT_ATOMS: atom_id res chain seq x y z
N MET A 1 -12.08 -14.92 -21.16
CA MET A 1 -11.90 -15.71 -19.90
C MET A 1 -13.12 -15.50 -19.02
N ARG A 2 -13.53 -16.50 -18.22
CA ARG A 2 -14.82 -16.47 -17.49
C ARG A 2 -14.66 -15.76 -16.14
N LYS A 3 -15.59 -14.87 -15.80
CA LYS A 3 -15.71 -14.26 -14.46
C LYS A 3 -15.79 -15.36 -13.40
N ILE A 4 -15.23 -15.09 -12.21
CA ILE A 4 -15.38 -15.97 -11.06
C ILE A 4 -16.87 -16.22 -10.76
N ARG A 5 -17.20 -17.43 -10.30
CA ARG A 5 -18.56 -17.84 -9.99
C ARG A 5 -18.69 -18.23 -8.53
N LYS A 6 -19.91 -18.09 -7.98
CA LYS A 6 -20.22 -18.44 -6.59
C LYS A 6 -19.85 -19.90 -6.31
N GLU A 7 -20.16 -20.82 -7.22
CA GLU A 7 -19.87 -22.25 -7.01
C GLU A 7 -18.37 -22.52 -6.86
N THR A 8 -17.50 -21.73 -7.50
CA THR A 8 -16.05 -21.84 -7.32
C THR A 8 -15.65 -21.49 -5.89
N LEU A 9 -16.21 -20.41 -5.34
CA LEU A 9 -15.91 -19.96 -3.97
C LEU A 9 -16.42 -20.97 -2.94
N LEU A 10 -17.66 -21.45 -3.10
CA LEU A 10 -18.27 -22.44 -2.19
C LEU A 10 -17.51 -23.78 -2.20
N LYS A 11 -16.97 -24.21 -3.35
CA LYS A 11 -16.11 -25.40 -3.43
C LYS A 11 -14.83 -25.30 -2.60
N HIS A 12 -14.36 -24.08 -2.33
CA HIS A 12 -13.22 -23.82 -1.44
C HIS A 12 -13.64 -23.56 0.01
N GLY A 13 -14.90 -23.87 0.35
CA GLY A 13 -15.45 -23.71 1.70
C GLY A 13 -15.82 -22.27 2.07
N VAL A 14 -15.65 -21.31 1.17
CA VAL A 14 -15.95 -19.90 1.45
C VAL A 14 -17.40 -19.73 1.85
N ARG A 15 -17.64 -19.00 2.94
CA ARG A 15 -18.99 -18.69 3.43
C ARG A 15 -19.78 -17.95 2.35
N GLU A 16 -21.09 -18.22 2.24
CA GLU A 16 -21.93 -17.60 1.22
C GLU A 16 -21.87 -16.07 1.24
N GLU A 17 -21.84 -15.47 2.43
CA GLU A 17 -21.77 -14.02 2.59
C GLU A 17 -20.48 -13.41 2.04
N GLU A 18 -19.33 -14.05 2.28
CA GLU A 18 -18.04 -13.61 1.72
C GLU A 18 -18.02 -13.82 0.20
N ALA A 19 -18.57 -14.94 -0.27
CA ALA A 19 -18.65 -15.22 -1.70
C ALA A 19 -19.51 -14.18 -2.43
N ASP A 20 -20.70 -13.86 -1.90
CA ASP A 20 -21.60 -12.87 -2.49
C ASP A 20 -20.99 -11.47 -2.49
N MET A 21 -20.29 -11.10 -1.41
CA MET A 21 -19.61 -9.81 -1.31
C MET A 21 -18.43 -9.70 -2.30
N VAL A 22 -17.58 -10.72 -2.43
CA VAL A 22 -16.49 -10.72 -3.44
C VAL A 22 -17.06 -10.62 -4.85
N LEU A 23 -18.14 -11.36 -5.14
CA LEU A 23 -18.80 -11.27 -6.43
C LEU A 23 -19.38 -9.89 -6.68
N ASP A 24 -19.96 -9.24 -5.67
CA ASP A 24 -20.54 -7.91 -5.81
C ASP A 24 -19.49 -6.84 -6.06
N ILE A 25 -18.40 -6.81 -5.29
CA ILE A 25 -17.31 -5.83 -5.51
C ILE A 25 -16.65 -6.06 -6.86
N SER A 26 -16.50 -7.32 -7.30
CA SER A 26 -15.86 -7.65 -8.58
C SER A 26 -16.63 -7.14 -9.80
N LYS A 27 -17.93 -6.82 -9.67
CA LYS A 27 -18.71 -6.19 -10.75
C LYS A 27 -18.21 -4.79 -11.09
N ARG A 28 -17.54 -4.12 -10.14
CA ARG A 28 -17.00 -2.77 -10.28
C ARG A 28 -15.62 -2.75 -10.95
N PHE A 29 -14.95 -3.90 -11.02
CA PHE A 29 -13.59 -4.00 -11.52
C PHE A 29 -13.58 -4.06 -13.05
N SER A 30 -12.57 -3.42 -13.65
CA SER A 30 -12.34 -3.46 -15.09
C SER A 30 -11.84 -4.83 -15.56
N LEU A 31 -11.18 -5.58 -14.68
CA LEU A 31 -10.67 -6.93 -14.92
C LEU A 31 -11.38 -7.98 -14.04
N PRO A 32 -11.53 -9.22 -14.52
CA PRO A 32 -12.07 -10.31 -13.70
C PRO A 32 -11.12 -10.69 -12.56
N LEU A 33 -11.69 -11.19 -11.46
CA LEU A 33 -10.92 -11.80 -10.36
C LEU A 33 -10.48 -13.23 -10.69
N LYS A 34 -9.28 -13.58 -10.24
CA LYS A 34 -8.67 -14.91 -10.34
C LYS A 34 -8.16 -15.37 -8.98
N LEU A 35 -8.49 -16.62 -8.62
CA LEU A 35 -8.01 -17.27 -7.42
C LEU A 35 -6.54 -17.69 -7.59
N VAL A 36 -5.75 -17.45 -6.55
CA VAL A 36 -4.32 -17.79 -6.42
C VAL A 36 -4.03 -18.27 -4.99
N ASN A 37 -2.90 -18.95 -4.81
CA ASN A 37 -2.53 -19.54 -3.51
C ASN A 37 -2.23 -18.45 -2.47
N ASP A 38 -1.33 -17.54 -2.82
CA ASP A 38 -0.95 -16.40 -1.99
C ASP A 38 -0.34 -15.29 -2.85
N PHE A 39 -0.09 -14.13 -2.22
CA PHE A 39 0.52 -12.94 -2.81
C PHE A 39 2.05 -12.95 -2.82
N ASP A 40 2.69 -13.97 -2.25
CA ASP A 40 4.15 -14.08 -2.18
C ASP A 40 4.76 -14.54 -3.52
N ASP A 41 3.96 -15.19 -4.38
CA ASP A 41 4.33 -15.56 -5.76
C ASP A 41 4.24 -14.37 -6.76
N ASP A 42 4.80 -13.24 -6.37
CA ASP A 42 4.70 -11.93 -7.03
C ASP A 42 5.46 -11.90 -8.38
N GLU A 43 6.44 -12.78 -8.61
CA GLU A 43 7.17 -12.87 -9.88
C GLU A 43 6.32 -13.40 -11.04
N VAL A 44 5.48 -14.42 -10.80
CA VAL A 44 4.57 -14.95 -11.83
C VAL A 44 3.46 -13.94 -12.15
N ARG A 45 2.99 -13.19 -11.14
CA ARG A 45 1.96 -12.16 -11.31
C ARG A 45 2.38 -11.04 -12.23
N ARG A 46 3.64 -10.56 -12.10
CA ARG A 46 4.22 -9.51 -12.95
C ARG A 46 4.23 -9.84 -14.44
N GLN A 47 4.30 -11.13 -14.78
CA GLN A 47 4.34 -11.58 -16.17
C GLN A 47 2.96 -11.55 -16.86
N TYR A 48 1.88 -11.61 -16.07
CA TYR A 48 0.47 -11.64 -16.54
C TYR A 48 -0.38 -10.49 -15.98
N GLU A 49 0.28 -9.42 -15.50
CA GLU A 49 -0.25 -8.26 -14.76
C GLU A 49 -1.42 -7.50 -15.42
N LYS A 50 -1.89 -7.93 -16.60
CA LYS A 50 -2.86 -7.18 -17.41
C LYS A 50 -4.19 -7.91 -17.66
N GLU A 51 -4.36 -9.12 -17.14
CA GLU A 51 -5.56 -9.91 -17.46
C GLU A 51 -6.53 -10.08 -16.30
N PHE A 52 -6.04 -9.97 -15.06
CA PHE A 52 -6.81 -10.29 -13.86
C PHE A 52 -6.41 -9.44 -12.67
N TYR A 53 -7.37 -9.23 -11.78
CA TYR A 53 -7.10 -8.99 -10.37
C TYR A 53 -7.07 -10.31 -9.60
N TYR A 54 -6.41 -10.32 -8.46
CA TYR A 54 -6.15 -11.54 -7.72
C TYR A 54 -6.80 -11.56 -6.33
N PHE A 55 -7.08 -12.75 -5.84
CA PHE A 55 -7.46 -12.95 -4.44
C PHE A 55 -7.04 -14.36 -4.00
N SER A 56 -6.87 -14.56 -2.70
CA SER A 56 -6.56 -15.87 -2.11
C SER A 56 -7.57 -16.27 -1.04
N ILE A 57 -7.73 -17.59 -0.88
CA ILE A 57 -8.58 -18.20 0.16
C ILE A 57 -7.69 -18.98 1.10
N HIS A 58 -7.72 -18.63 2.38
CA HIS A 58 -6.98 -19.31 3.44
C HIS A 58 -7.97 -19.73 4.51
N ASN A 59 -7.95 -21.02 4.90
CA ASN A 59 -8.89 -21.58 5.87
C ASN A 59 -10.36 -21.21 5.60
N ALA A 60 -10.79 -21.35 4.34
CA ALA A 60 -12.15 -21.03 3.90
C ALA A 60 -12.57 -19.55 4.01
N HIS A 61 -11.60 -18.63 4.17
CA HIS A 61 -11.85 -17.19 4.19
C HIS A 61 -11.03 -16.47 3.13
N ILE A 62 -11.58 -15.38 2.60
CA ILE A 62 -10.81 -14.47 1.74
C ILE A 62 -9.74 -13.79 2.58
N SER A 63 -8.47 -14.07 2.27
CA SER A 63 -7.34 -13.59 3.07
C SER A 63 -6.52 -12.51 2.40
N GLN A 64 -6.47 -12.51 1.06
CA GLN A 64 -5.78 -11.48 0.29
C GLN A 64 -6.65 -11.09 -0.90
N LEU A 65 -6.68 -9.80 -1.23
CA LEU A 65 -7.56 -9.27 -2.26
C LEU A 65 -6.90 -8.10 -2.98
N GLU A 66 -7.03 -8.09 -4.30
CA GLU A 66 -6.83 -6.89 -5.11
C GLU A 66 -8.18 -6.26 -5.41
N ALA A 67 -8.25 -4.93 -5.30
CA ALA A 67 -9.43 -4.16 -5.64
C ALA A 67 -9.05 -2.92 -6.47
N GLU A 68 -10.04 -2.45 -7.23
CA GLU A 68 -9.91 -1.29 -8.10
C GLU A 68 -10.73 -0.12 -7.54
N LEU A 69 -10.13 1.07 -7.56
CA LEU A 69 -10.78 2.35 -7.32
C LEU A 69 -10.54 3.27 -8.52
N ASP A 70 -11.59 3.97 -8.95
CA ASP A 70 -11.53 4.89 -10.08
C ASP A 70 -12.46 6.10 -9.86
N GLU A 71 -12.67 6.93 -10.90
CA GLU A 71 -13.57 8.09 -10.82
C GLU A 71 -15.05 7.75 -10.53
N TYR A 72 -15.50 6.55 -10.91
CA TYR A 72 -16.87 6.08 -10.75
C TYR A 72 -17.10 5.43 -9.38
N PHE A 73 -16.11 4.68 -8.92
CA PHE A 73 -16.08 3.98 -7.64
C PHE A 73 -14.83 4.39 -6.84
N PRO A 74 -14.79 5.63 -6.31
CA PRO A 74 -13.62 6.15 -5.61
C PRO A 74 -13.47 5.59 -4.20
N SER A 75 -14.38 4.74 -3.71
CA SER A 75 -14.35 4.24 -2.34
C SER A 75 -14.58 2.74 -2.26
N LEU A 76 -13.99 2.13 -1.25
CA LEU A 76 -14.26 0.75 -0.89
C LEU A 76 -15.68 0.65 -0.31
N PRO A 77 -16.51 -0.31 -0.78
CA PRO A 77 -17.87 -0.46 -0.28
C PRO A 77 -17.89 -0.94 1.17
N LYS A 78 -18.88 -0.44 1.94
CA LYS A 78 -19.06 -0.79 3.37
C LYS A 78 -19.17 -2.28 3.65
N SER A 79 -19.67 -3.07 2.69
CA SER A 79 -19.72 -4.52 2.78
C SER A 79 -18.36 -5.19 2.98
N MET A 80 -17.24 -4.53 2.64
CA MET A 80 -15.89 -5.07 2.87
C MET A 80 -15.52 -5.20 4.35
N GLU A 81 -16.21 -4.51 5.27
CA GLU A 81 -16.02 -4.74 6.73
C GLU A 81 -16.30 -6.19 7.14
N LYS A 82 -17.05 -6.94 6.34
CA LYS A 82 -17.33 -8.37 6.58
C LYS A 82 -16.13 -9.28 6.31
N LEU A 83 -15.10 -8.79 5.63
CA LEU A 83 -13.88 -9.53 5.32
C LEU A 83 -12.94 -9.57 6.53
N SER A 84 -13.41 -10.13 7.65
CA SER A 84 -12.72 -10.11 8.94
C SER A 84 -11.39 -10.89 8.97
N HIS A 85 -11.08 -11.65 7.91
CA HIS A 85 -9.85 -12.44 7.78
C HIS A 85 -8.91 -11.89 6.69
N LEU A 86 -9.24 -10.74 6.11
CA LEU A 86 -8.42 -10.12 5.07
C LEU A 86 -7.16 -9.54 5.72
N LYS A 87 -6.02 -10.12 5.38
CA LYS A 87 -4.69 -9.73 5.86
C LYS A 87 -3.96 -8.82 4.89
N THR A 88 -4.26 -8.95 3.59
CA THR A 88 -3.57 -8.20 2.53
C THR A 88 -4.56 -7.59 1.56
N LEU A 89 -4.42 -6.30 1.31
CA LEU A 89 -5.26 -5.55 0.37
C LEU A 89 -4.37 -4.73 -0.56
N TYR A 90 -4.46 -5.01 -1.86
CA TYR A 90 -3.81 -4.22 -2.90
C TYR A 90 -4.87 -3.38 -3.61
N LEU A 91 -4.73 -2.06 -3.55
CA LEU A 91 -5.65 -1.11 -4.19
C LEU A 91 -5.00 -0.53 -5.43
N HIS A 92 -5.57 -0.85 -6.59
CA HIS A 92 -5.25 -0.21 -7.85
C HIS A 92 -6.12 1.04 -7.98
N ILE A 93 -5.50 2.22 -7.86
CA ILE A 93 -6.17 3.51 -7.90
C ILE A 93 -5.89 4.15 -9.25
N PHE A 94 -6.89 4.14 -10.12
CA PHE A 94 -6.87 4.79 -11.42
C PHE A 94 -7.41 6.22 -11.32
N ASP A 95 -7.40 6.95 -12.45
CA ASP A 95 -7.77 8.36 -12.55
C ASP A 95 -9.01 8.69 -11.70
N THR A 96 -8.79 9.36 -10.57
CA THR A 96 -9.87 9.68 -9.62
C THR A 96 -10.56 11.00 -9.98
N LYS A 97 -10.15 11.66 -11.08
CA LYS A 97 -10.61 13.02 -11.47
C LYS A 97 -10.67 13.99 -10.29
N ASN A 98 -9.63 13.98 -9.47
CA ASN A 98 -9.49 14.78 -8.25
C ASN A 98 -10.40 14.42 -7.08
N ARG A 99 -11.22 13.36 -7.17
CA ARG A 99 -11.91 12.81 -6.00
C ARG A 99 -10.91 12.11 -5.12
N LEU A 100 -11.01 12.35 -3.81
CA LEU A 100 -10.20 11.66 -2.83
C LEU A 100 -10.83 10.29 -2.56
N PRO A 101 -10.08 9.19 -2.64
CA PRO A 101 -10.58 7.92 -2.18
C PRO A 101 -10.94 7.98 -0.70
N SER A 102 -12.14 7.52 -0.33
CA SER A 102 -12.55 7.50 1.08
C SER A 102 -12.56 6.08 1.63
N PHE A 103 -11.93 5.91 2.79
CA PHE A 103 -11.88 4.67 3.55
C PHE A 103 -12.75 4.78 4.80
N GLN A 104 -14.06 4.96 4.62
CA GLN A 104 -15.03 5.01 5.74
C GLN A 104 -15.41 3.58 6.18
N LEU A 105 -14.40 2.82 6.61
CA LEU A 105 -14.50 1.43 7.04
C LEU A 105 -13.70 1.25 8.33
N ASN A 106 -13.98 0.18 9.06
CA ASN A 106 -13.04 -0.36 10.04
C ASN A 106 -12.65 -1.78 9.61
N MET A 107 -11.39 -1.97 9.22
CA MET A 107 -10.86 -3.25 8.76
C MET A 107 -9.82 -3.77 9.74
N GLU A 108 -10.33 -4.44 10.77
CA GLU A 108 -9.52 -5.17 11.74
C GLU A 108 -8.79 -6.33 11.04
N ASN A 109 -7.55 -6.63 11.47
CA ASN A 109 -6.66 -7.66 10.95
C ASN A 109 -5.98 -7.40 9.60
N LEU A 110 -6.18 -6.24 8.97
CA LEU A 110 -5.45 -5.90 7.75
C LEU A 110 -4.02 -5.48 8.08
N GLY A 111 -3.08 -6.42 7.96
CA GLY A 111 -1.66 -6.19 8.20
C GLY A 111 -0.91 -5.55 7.03
N TRP A 112 -1.33 -5.76 5.78
CA TRP A 112 -0.62 -5.26 4.60
C TRP A 112 -1.54 -4.51 3.64
N LEU A 113 -1.28 -3.22 3.47
CA LEU A 113 -1.89 -2.37 2.46
C LEU A 113 -0.88 -1.96 1.38
N LYS A 114 -1.22 -2.17 0.11
CA LYS A 114 -0.46 -1.68 -1.04
C LYS A 114 -1.34 -0.79 -1.91
N LEU A 115 -0.88 0.43 -2.21
CA LEU A 115 -1.53 1.38 -3.09
C LEU A 115 -0.73 1.47 -4.39
N LEU A 116 -1.36 1.10 -5.50
CA LEU A 116 -0.82 1.13 -6.85
C LEU A 116 -1.51 2.25 -7.62
N LEU A 117 -0.78 3.33 -7.91
CA LEU A 117 -1.37 4.57 -8.42
C LEU A 117 -1.12 4.72 -9.92
N PHE A 118 -2.18 4.98 -10.67
CA PHE A 118 -2.18 5.13 -12.12
C PHE A 118 -2.93 6.38 -12.55
N GLY A 119 -2.47 7.04 -13.61
CA GLY A 119 -3.10 8.25 -14.13
C GLY A 119 -3.11 9.40 -13.12
N ASN A 120 -4.22 10.13 -13.05
CA ASN A 120 -4.40 11.21 -12.09
C ASN A 120 -5.01 10.68 -10.78
N ALA A 121 -4.17 10.24 -9.85
CA ALA A 121 -4.64 9.60 -8.62
C ALA A 121 -4.42 10.50 -7.40
N LYS A 122 -5.32 10.38 -6.41
CA LYS A 122 -5.16 10.97 -5.09
C LYS A 122 -4.99 9.88 -4.04
N ILE A 123 -4.07 10.11 -3.10
CA ILE A 123 -3.89 9.24 -1.92
C ILE A 123 -4.55 9.94 -0.72
N PRO A 124 -5.45 9.26 0.02
CA PRO A 124 -6.02 9.79 1.26
C PRO A 124 -5.05 9.66 2.44
N HIS A 125 -5.25 10.52 3.44
CA HIS A 125 -4.44 10.56 4.66
C HIS A 125 -4.97 9.71 5.81
N HIS A 126 -6.22 9.23 5.72
CA HIS A 126 -6.88 8.52 6.81
C HIS A 126 -6.60 7.01 6.75
N PHE A 127 -5.52 6.58 7.41
CA PHE A 127 -5.17 5.16 7.55
C PHE A 127 -5.67 4.53 8.86
N ALA A 128 -6.33 5.29 9.74
CA ALA A 128 -6.93 4.77 10.98
C ALA A 128 -8.05 3.73 10.72
N THR A 129 -8.53 3.64 9.48
CA THR A 129 -9.33 2.52 8.94
C THR A 129 -8.67 1.15 9.14
N PHE A 130 -7.35 1.10 9.23
CA PHE A 130 -6.53 -0.11 9.31
C PHE A 130 -5.72 -0.10 10.62
N PRO A 131 -6.36 -0.38 11.77
CA PRO A 131 -5.71 -0.25 13.08
C PRO A 131 -4.53 -1.20 13.28
N ASP A 132 -4.55 -2.38 12.62
CA ASP A 132 -3.50 -3.40 12.73
C ASP A 132 -2.48 -3.35 11.59
N LEU A 133 -2.37 -2.20 10.91
CA LEU A 133 -1.52 -2.08 9.72
C LEU A 133 -0.04 -2.19 10.09
N ASP A 134 0.62 -3.19 9.51
CA ASP A 134 2.03 -3.51 9.74
C ASP A 134 2.91 -3.06 8.57
N ILE A 135 2.40 -3.22 7.35
CA ILE A 135 3.10 -2.93 6.10
C ILE A 135 2.27 -1.97 5.25
N LEU A 136 2.84 -0.80 4.97
CA LEU A 136 2.29 0.16 4.02
C LEU A 136 3.22 0.32 2.82
N GLN A 137 2.68 0.08 1.63
CA GLN A 137 3.36 0.30 0.37
C GLN A 137 2.55 1.26 -0.51
N ILE A 138 3.18 2.31 -1.00
CA ILE A 138 2.57 3.29 -1.91
C ILE A 138 3.48 3.42 -3.11
N GLU A 139 2.97 3.14 -4.30
CA GLU A 139 3.76 3.14 -5.51
C GLU A 139 3.02 3.83 -6.65
N ASN A 140 3.62 4.88 -7.18
CA ASN A 140 3.16 5.49 -8.40
C ASN A 140 3.71 4.74 -9.62
N ARG A 141 2.80 4.08 -10.33
CA ARG A 141 3.07 3.26 -11.52
C ARG A 141 3.03 4.07 -12.82
N ASN A 142 2.83 5.38 -12.74
CA ASN A 142 2.94 6.25 -13.90
C ASN A 142 4.37 6.26 -14.46
N ARG A 143 4.47 6.50 -15.77
CA ARG A 143 5.76 6.81 -16.40
C ARG A 143 6.39 8.05 -15.73
N PRO A 144 7.73 8.16 -15.66
CA PRO A 144 8.40 9.26 -14.97
C PRO A 144 7.91 10.66 -15.34
N SER A 145 7.55 10.91 -16.61
CA SER A 145 7.04 12.20 -17.09
C SER A 145 5.65 12.58 -16.57
N LYS A 146 4.94 11.66 -15.91
CA LYS A 146 3.57 11.84 -15.40
C LYS A 146 3.47 11.69 -13.88
N ARG A 147 4.58 11.70 -13.14
CA ARG A 147 4.53 11.48 -11.67
C ARG A 147 3.72 12.53 -10.92
N LYS A 148 3.86 13.80 -11.29
CA LYS A 148 3.08 14.96 -10.82
C LYS A 148 1.56 14.85 -10.92
N ASN A 149 1.05 13.82 -11.60
CA ASN A 149 -0.38 13.55 -11.67
C ASN A 149 -0.91 12.82 -10.42
N VAL A 150 0.00 12.37 -9.55
CA VAL A 150 -0.35 11.82 -8.24
C VAL A 150 -0.18 12.90 -7.19
N SER A 151 -1.18 13.04 -6.31
CA SER A 151 -1.07 13.90 -5.13
C SER A 151 -1.40 13.11 -3.87
N PHE A 152 -0.61 13.32 -2.82
CA PHE A 152 -0.89 12.81 -1.49
C PHE A 152 -1.51 13.93 -0.68
N GLU A 153 -2.78 13.79 -0.31
CA GLU A 153 -3.38 14.71 0.64
C GLU A 153 -2.77 14.47 2.02
N ASN A 154 -2.33 15.53 2.69
CA ASN A 154 -1.83 15.50 4.07
C ASN A 154 -0.81 14.36 4.32
N PRO A 155 0.29 14.30 3.53
CA PRO A 155 1.23 13.18 3.56
C PRO A 155 1.91 13.03 4.92
N GLU A 156 1.90 14.06 5.77
CA GLU A 156 2.51 14.00 7.09
C GLU A 156 1.80 13.03 8.05
N LYS A 157 0.57 12.62 7.73
CA LYS A 157 -0.16 11.61 8.49
C LYS A 157 0.43 10.21 8.41
N ILE A 158 1.22 9.89 7.37
CA ILE A 158 1.88 8.58 7.29
C ILE A 158 2.91 8.38 8.41
N TRP A 159 3.49 9.48 8.92
CA TRP A 159 4.50 9.44 10.00
C TRP A 159 3.88 9.31 11.40
N GLU A 160 2.54 9.23 11.49
CA GLU A 160 1.81 9.00 12.74
C GLU A 160 1.45 7.50 12.92
N LEU A 161 1.80 6.63 11.97
CA LEU A 161 1.46 5.20 12.01
C LEU A 161 2.47 4.41 12.86
N GLU A 162 2.41 4.58 14.18
CA GLU A 162 3.44 4.18 15.14
C GLU A 162 3.84 2.69 15.08
N ASP A 163 2.89 1.83 14.70
CA ASP A 163 3.02 0.37 14.68
C ASP A 163 3.58 -0.21 13.38
N LEU A 164 3.74 0.60 12.32
CA LEU A 164 4.30 0.10 11.05
C LEU A 164 5.70 -0.49 11.24
N THR A 165 5.92 -1.70 10.75
CA THR A 165 7.24 -2.31 10.67
C THR A 165 7.93 -2.02 9.34
N THR A 166 7.16 -1.83 8.27
CA THR A 166 7.65 -1.56 6.93
C THR A 166 6.88 -0.43 6.24
N LEU A 167 7.60 0.60 5.83
CA LEU A 167 7.07 1.68 5.00
C LEU A 167 7.83 1.75 3.67
N THR A 168 7.10 1.61 2.57
CA THR A 168 7.63 1.79 1.22
C THR A 168 6.82 2.84 0.47
N VAL A 169 7.48 3.88 -0.02
CA VAL A 169 6.86 4.99 -0.74
C VAL A 169 7.71 5.32 -1.96
N LEU A 170 7.18 5.03 -3.14
CA LEU A 170 7.93 5.09 -4.39
C LEU A 170 7.27 6.08 -5.35
N TYR A 171 8.06 7.02 -5.87
CA TYR A 171 7.68 7.87 -7.00
C TYR A 171 6.51 8.84 -6.78
N ILE A 172 6.30 9.33 -5.56
CA ILE A 172 5.15 10.21 -5.23
C ILE A 172 5.55 11.67 -4.93
N GLU A 173 6.76 12.07 -5.29
CA GLU A 173 7.25 13.45 -5.10
C GLU A 173 7.25 13.94 -3.64
N LEU A 174 7.37 13.02 -2.68
CA LEU A 174 7.56 13.35 -1.27
C LEU A 174 8.86 14.14 -1.09
N THR A 175 8.80 15.35 -0.52
CA THR A 175 9.95 16.28 -0.46
C THR A 175 10.75 16.26 0.83
N ASP A 176 10.14 15.78 1.92
CA ASP A 176 10.73 15.88 3.26
C ASP A 176 10.31 14.69 4.13
N ILE A 177 11.19 14.34 5.06
CA ILE A 177 10.87 13.46 6.19
C ILE A 177 10.76 14.35 7.44
N PRO A 178 9.62 14.38 8.14
CA PRO A 178 9.44 15.24 9.32
C PRO A 178 9.99 14.60 10.59
N GLU A 179 10.22 15.44 11.61
CA GLU A 179 10.64 15.04 12.96
C GLU A 179 9.68 14.06 13.65
N SER A 180 8.44 13.93 13.17
CA SER A 180 7.49 12.93 13.67
C SER A 180 7.88 11.50 13.30
N ILE A 181 8.87 11.28 12.43
CA ILE A 181 9.35 9.93 12.08
C ILE A 181 9.74 9.10 13.32
N LYS A 182 10.23 9.73 14.41
CA LYS A 182 10.53 9.06 15.70
C LYS A 182 9.34 8.39 16.38
N LYS A 183 8.12 8.67 15.92
CA LYS A 183 6.92 7.99 16.41
C LYS A 183 6.90 6.53 16.01
N PHE A 184 7.51 6.15 14.88
CA PHE A 184 7.64 4.76 14.50
C PHE A 184 8.44 3.98 15.54
N LYS A 185 7.77 3.09 16.28
CA LYS A 185 8.43 2.28 17.31
C LYS A 185 8.90 0.95 16.77
N SER A 186 8.20 0.41 15.78
CA SER A 186 8.44 -0.95 15.25
C SER A 186 9.11 -0.97 13.87
N LEU A 187 9.33 0.21 13.25
CA LEU A 187 9.84 0.32 11.88
C LEU A 187 11.26 -0.24 11.77
N TRP A 188 11.42 -1.34 11.04
CA TRP A 188 12.72 -1.92 10.73
C TRP A 188 13.16 -1.65 9.28
N ARG A 189 12.21 -1.36 8.38
CA ARG A 189 12.48 -1.11 6.95
C ARG A 189 11.78 0.15 6.44
N LEU A 190 12.59 1.09 5.95
CA LEU A 190 12.13 2.32 5.29
C LEU A 190 12.66 2.41 3.85
N THR A 191 11.77 2.50 2.87
CA THR A 191 12.15 2.67 1.45
C THR A 191 11.41 3.87 0.87
N LEU A 192 12.12 4.95 0.57
CA LEU A 192 11.57 6.18 -0.02
C LEU A 192 12.23 6.50 -1.36
N TRP A 193 12.44 5.47 -2.18
CA TRP A 193 13.20 5.56 -3.42
C TRP A 193 12.55 6.49 -4.45
N ASN A 194 13.38 7.34 -5.07
CA ASN A 194 13.00 8.18 -6.20
C ASN A 194 11.77 9.07 -5.93
N ASN A 195 11.82 9.76 -4.80
CA ASN A 195 10.95 10.87 -4.45
C ASN A 195 11.71 12.20 -4.67
N GLY A 196 11.30 13.26 -3.99
CA GLY A 196 11.94 14.58 -4.03
C GLY A 196 12.63 14.94 -2.73
N ILE A 197 13.06 13.96 -1.92
CA ILE A 197 13.51 14.21 -0.54
C ILE A 197 14.81 15.00 -0.54
N ILE A 198 14.77 16.22 0.00
CA ILE A 198 15.96 17.07 0.16
C ILE A 198 16.53 16.93 1.57
N HIS A 199 15.65 16.92 2.57
CA HIS A 199 16.02 16.92 3.98
C HIS A 199 15.51 15.67 4.71
N ILE A 200 16.35 15.13 5.60
CA ILE A 200 15.95 14.13 6.60
C ILE A 200 16.29 14.64 8.01
N PRO A 201 15.48 14.32 9.02
CA PRO A 201 15.62 14.87 10.35
C PRO A 201 16.63 14.07 11.18
N SER A 202 17.22 14.73 12.18
CA SER A 202 18.12 14.06 13.13
C SER A 202 17.44 12.95 13.94
N SER A 203 16.12 13.05 14.14
CA SER A 203 15.31 12.05 14.82
C SER A 203 15.23 10.70 14.09
N LEU A 204 15.66 10.62 12.83
CA LEU A 204 15.87 9.33 12.16
C LEU A 204 16.91 8.46 12.91
N LEU A 205 17.86 9.08 13.63
CA LEU A 205 18.84 8.41 14.48
C LEU A 205 18.23 7.78 15.75
N GLU A 206 17.02 8.19 16.13
CA GLU A 206 16.28 7.71 17.31
C GLU A 206 15.52 6.40 17.03
N LEU A 207 15.43 5.96 15.77
CA LEU A 207 14.75 4.71 15.42
C LEU A 207 15.59 3.49 15.79
N GLU A 208 15.32 2.92 16.96
CA GLU A 208 16.08 1.79 17.53
C GLU A 208 15.94 0.49 16.73
N ASN A 209 14.78 0.28 16.13
CA ASN A 209 14.46 -0.92 15.37
C ASN A 209 14.83 -0.84 13.89
N LEU A 210 15.15 0.35 13.37
CA LEU A 210 15.49 0.53 11.95
C LEU A 210 16.76 -0.24 11.60
N LYS A 211 16.68 -1.11 10.58
CA LYS A 211 17.80 -1.92 10.06
C LYS A 211 18.12 -1.61 8.60
N PHE A 212 17.13 -1.18 7.83
CA PHE A 212 17.28 -0.91 6.41
C PHE A 212 16.65 0.42 6.03
N ILE A 213 17.42 1.25 5.33
CA ILE A 213 16.94 2.48 4.72
C ILE A 213 17.42 2.61 3.26
N ASP A 214 16.48 2.92 2.36
CA ASP A 214 16.78 3.22 0.96
C ASP A 214 16.14 4.53 0.52
N LEU A 215 16.98 5.54 0.32
CA LEU A 215 16.67 6.88 -0.16
C LEU A 215 17.30 7.15 -1.53
N ARG A 216 17.74 6.13 -2.27
CA ARG A 216 18.39 6.37 -3.58
C ARG A 216 17.47 7.16 -4.50
N ARG A 217 18.09 7.96 -5.37
CA ARG A 217 17.41 8.87 -6.32
C ARG A 217 16.59 9.97 -5.63
N ASN A 218 17.02 10.46 -4.47
CA ASN A 218 16.52 11.69 -3.88
C ASN A 218 17.61 12.79 -3.92
N PRO A 219 17.26 14.08 -4.07
CA PRO A 219 18.20 15.20 -4.10
C PRO A 219 18.66 15.62 -2.69
N LEU A 220 19.19 14.66 -1.92
CA LEU A 220 19.57 14.87 -0.52
C LEU A 220 20.66 15.93 -0.38
N ASP A 221 20.52 16.78 0.63
CA ASP A 221 21.55 17.75 1.00
C ASP A 221 22.71 17.12 1.79
N SER A 222 23.77 17.89 2.01
CA SER A 222 24.97 17.42 2.71
C SER A 222 24.71 17.08 4.18
N GLU A 223 23.76 17.76 4.83
CA GLU A 223 23.40 17.48 6.22
C GLU A 223 22.70 16.12 6.35
N SER A 224 21.76 15.82 5.45
CA SER A 224 21.08 14.53 5.37
C SER A 224 22.05 13.39 5.08
N VAL A 225 23.04 13.62 4.20
CA VAL A 225 24.11 12.66 3.93
C VAL A 225 24.91 12.34 5.20
N ASN A 226 25.21 13.34 6.03
CA ASN A 226 25.90 13.10 7.31
C ASN A 226 25.07 12.25 8.29
N ILE A 227 23.75 12.46 8.35
CA ILE A 227 22.84 11.62 9.16
C ILE A 227 22.86 10.18 8.65
N LEU A 228 22.83 9.96 7.34
CA LEU A 228 22.89 8.63 6.72
C LEU A 228 24.21 7.92 6.97
N MET A 229 25.33 8.65 7.02
CA MET A 229 26.63 8.10 7.42
C MET A 229 26.59 7.60 8.88
N LYS A 230 26.03 8.39 9.81
CA LYS A 230 25.87 7.97 11.22
C LYS A 230 24.98 6.72 11.36
N LEU A 231 23.93 6.61 10.56
CA LEU A 231 23.10 5.38 10.53
C LEU A 231 23.90 4.18 10.04
N ARG A 232 24.72 4.35 9.00
CA ARG A 232 25.61 3.28 8.50
C ARG A 232 26.61 2.86 9.58
N GLU A 233 27.19 3.80 10.33
CA GLU A 233 28.08 3.53 11.47
C GLU A 233 27.39 2.75 12.60
N LYS A 234 26.08 2.98 12.81
CA LYS A 234 25.24 2.18 13.73
C LYS A 234 24.92 0.77 13.20
N GLY A 235 25.42 0.38 12.03
CA GLY A 235 25.25 -0.96 11.45
C GLY A 235 24.02 -1.13 10.56
N LEU A 236 23.34 -0.04 10.18
CA LEU A 236 22.20 -0.13 9.27
C LEU A 236 22.66 -0.35 7.82
N ILE A 237 21.83 -1.03 7.03
CA ILE A 237 21.97 -1.07 5.58
C ILE A 237 21.39 0.23 5.04
N VAL A 238 22.26 1.09 4.50
CA VAL A 238 21.89 2.43 4.00
C VAL A 238 22.21 2.54 2.51
N ASN A 239 21.20 2.88 1.72
CA ASN A 239 21.31 3.18 0.29
C ASN A 239 20.78 4.60 0.03
N TYR A 240 21.57 5.49 -0.60
CA TYR A 240 21.14 6.85 -0.93
C TYR A 240 21.91 7.40 -2.13
#